data_AF-A0A1Y1YLQ3-F1
#
_entry.id   AF-A0A1Y1YLQ3-F1
#
_cell.length_a   1.000
_cell.length_b   1.000
_cell.length_c   1.000
_cell.angle_alpha   90.00
_cell.angle_beta   90.00
_cell.angle_gamma   90.00
#
_symmetry.space_group_name_H-M   'P 1'
#
loop_
_entity.id
_entity.type
_entity.pdbx_description
1 polymer ?
#
loop_
_entity_poly.entity_id
_entity_poly.type
_entity_poly.pdbx_seq_one_letter_code
_entity_poly.pdbx_strand_id
1 'polypeptide(L)'
;MIQGFKFVPDFTRTDADVSMLLLMNNFAFRHPVNDTVFLAQKATIIGANGTTQMTLFTPNVSVSAPGCTEQYRFCGTDVCTNPGGYYQLTSGNLIQQLMLDAAQTAAAQPILRASLEGQMNWIFYALSSEMLLTRDKVPTQNSYDPRTFSDPVAPRYIFSSPLSDNQWQLESEKIHNVAAEMLQLAPGRYAVPLNATTIVPPDTAEGRSLCGQQKIHSRSHTSFSVFGFAFTLTTGTLIIILSHAAPAIAARAQERSSRPTSLHRREEWIQNDVLQLLQVVTTGAGGSYLASKDRFVPCTFKIQGRKLNGRDTRRARGKASPTKELVFF
;
A
#
# COMPACT_ATOMS: atom_id res chain seq x y z
N MET A 1 36.04 26.46 -6.09
CA MET A 1 35.77 26.50 -4.63
C MET A 1 35.03 27.79 -4.36
N ILE A 2 33.74 27.73 -4.00
CA ILE A 2 32.91 28.92 -3.78
C ILE A 2 33.35 29.55 -2.45
N GLN A 3 34.08 30.67 -2.49
CA GLN A 3 34.47 31.36 -1.26
C GLN A 3 33.26 32.10 -0.69
N GLY A 4 32.98 31.88 0.60
CA GLY A 4 31.94 32.61 1.35
C GLY A 4 30.70 31.80 1.74
N PHE A 5 30.57 30.53 1.33
CA PHE A 5 29.48 29.69 1.83
C PHE A 5 29.82 29.16 3.23
N LYS A 6 29.11 29.64 4.26
CA LYS A 6 29.23 29.15 5.64
C LYS A 6 28.08 28.19 5.91
N PHE A 7 28.41 26.92 6.13
CA PHE A 7 27.43 25.92 6.54
C PHE A 7 26.84 26.27 7.92
N VAL A 8 25.59 25.83 8.14
CA VAL A 8 25.01 25.81 9.49
C VAL A 8 25.92 24.92 10.37
N PRO A 9 26.13 25.26 11.66
CA PRO A 9 27.03 24.49 12.53
C PRO A 9 26.73 22.99 12.54
N ASP A 10 25.46 22.61 12.48
CA ASP A 10 25.01 21.20 12.45
C ASP A 10 25.48 20.44 11.20
N PHE A 11 25.76 21.13 10.10
CA PHE A 11 26.34 20.56 8.88
C PHE A 11 27.86 20.69 8.81
N THR A 12 28.48 21.39 9.77
CA THR A 12 29.94 21.52 9.86
C THR A 12 30.51 20.41 10.73
N ARG A 13 30.21 19.16 10.37
CA ARG A 13 30.70 17.96 11.09
C ARG A 13 31.91 17.37 10.40
N THR A 14 32.90 16.98 11.20
CA THR A 14 34.12 16.31 10.72
C THR A 14 34.11 14.80 10.94
N ASP A 15 33.07 14.29 11.61
CA ASP A 15 32.91 12.91 12.04
C ASP A 15 31.61 12.28 11.51
N ALA A 16 31.08 12.82 10.41
CA ALA A 16 29.88 12.33 9.75
C ALA A 16 29.97 12.65 8.25
N ASP A 17 29.32 11.83 7.43
CA ASP A 17 29.00 12.21 6.06
C ASP A 17 27.73 13.07 6.09
N VAL A 18 27.72 14.16 5.32
CA VAL A 18 26.59 15.09 5.25
C VAL A 18 25.98 15.02 3.86
N SER A 19 24.72 14.57 3.80
CA SER A 19 23.94 14.48 2.57
C SER A 19 22.81 15.52 2.61
N MET A 20 22.64 16.29 1.53
CA MET A 20 21.53 17.24 1.39
C MET A 20 20.64 16.84 0.23
N LEU A 21 19.33 16.81 0.46
CA LEU A 21 18.34 16.56 -0.56
C LEU A 21 17.73 17.89 -0.99
N LEU A 22 17.97 18.31 -2.22
CA LEU A 22 17.35 19.50 -2.77
C LEU A 22 15.94 19.17 -3.30
N LEU A 23 14.92 19.63 -2.57
CA LEU A 23 13.52 19.47 -2.92
C LEU A 23 13.02 20.70 -3.65
N MET A 24 12.72 20.55 -4.94
CA MET A 24 12.06 21.59 -5.73
C MET A 24 10.55 21.43 -5.62
N ASN A 25 9.89 22.36 -4.94
CA ASN A 25 8.44 22.33 -4.77
C ASN A 25 7.78 23.17 -5.87
N ASN A 26 7.32 22.50 -6.92
CA ASN A 26 6.59 23.10 -8.05
C ASN A 26 5.08 22.77 -8.02
N PHE A 27 4.57 22.31 -6.87
CA PHE A 27 3.19 21.87 -6.71
C PHE A 27 2.35 22.93 -6.00
N ALA A 28 1.06 23.01 -6.36
CA ALA A 28 0.08 23.75 -5.58
C ALA A 28 -0.82 22.79 -4.80
N PHE A 29 -1.21 23.18 -3.59
CA PHE A 29 -2.00 22.35 -2.66
C PHE A 29 -3.44 22.84 -2.57
N ARG A 30 -4.39 21.94 -2.31
CA ARG A 30 -5.81 22.31 -2.12
C ARG A 30 -6.10 22.95 -0.76
N HIS A 31 -5.21 22.76 0.20
CA HIS A 31 -5.29 23.30 1.56
C HIS A 31 -3.95 23.94 1.94
N PRO A 32 -3.94 24.89 2.89
CA PRO A 32 -2.69 25.42 3.43
C PRO A 32 -1.90 24.28 4.07
N VAL A 33 -0.58 24.30 3.90
CA VAL A 33 0.35 23.31 4.45
C VAL A 33 1.25 24.02 5.46
N ASN A 34 1.21 23.58 6.73
CA ASN A 34 2.04 24.14 7.83
C ASN A 34 3.35 23.37 8.06
N ASP A 35 3.70 22.44 7.18
CA ASP A 35 4.96 21.72 7.21
C ASP A 35 6.15 22.65 6.88
N THR A 36 7.28 22.53 7.58
CA THR A 36 8.44 23.42 7.41
C THR A 36 9.13 23.27 6.06
N VAL A 37 9.14 22.06 5.48
CA VAL A 37 9.80 21.73 4.21
C VAL A 37 8.86 21.99 3.03
N PHE A 38 7.57 21.74 3.21
CA PHE A 38 6.52 21.88 2.20
C PHE A 38 5.61 23.10 2.40
N LEU A 39 6.06 24.10 3.17
CA LEU A 39 5.26 25.25 3.60
C LEU A 39 4.55 25.92 2.42
N ALA A 40 3.22 25.99 2.47
CA ALA A 40 2.39 26.60 1.44
C ALA A 40 1.19 27.33 2.05
N GLN A 41 1.29 28.65 2.13
CA GLN A 41 0.29 29.54 2.75
C GLN A 41 -0.26 30.57 1.77
N LYS A 42 0.38 30.75 0.61
CA LYS A 42 0.01 31.75 -0.39
C LYS A 42 -1.18 31.25 -1.22
N ALA A 43 -2.38 31.67 -0.82
CA ALA A 43 -3.62 31.38 -1.55
C ALA A 43 -3.66 32.11 -2.91
N THR A 44 -4.02 31.37 -3.96
CA THR A 44 -4.24 31.85 -5.32
C THR A 44 -5.57 31.28 -5.79
N ILE A 45 -6.50 32.14 -6.19
CA ILE A 45 -7.81 31.72 -6.69
C ILE A 45 -7.69 31.52 -8.20
N ILE A 46 -7.97 30.31 -8.67
CA ILE A 46 -8.05 29.97 -10.09
C ILE A 46 -9.52 29.72 -10.48
N GLY A 47 -9.93 30.24 -11.63
CA GLY A 47 -11.28 30.07 -12.17
C GLY A 47 -11.57 31.12 -13.24
N ALA A 48 -12.10 30.68 -14.39
CA ALA A 48 -12.64 31.58 -15.40
C ALA A 48 -14.06 32.04 -14.99
N ASN A 49 -14.49 33.21 -15.46
CA ASN A 49 -15.84 33.73 -15.22
C ASN A 49 -16.91 32.67 -15.54
N GLY A 50 -17.63 32.20 -14.52
CA GLY A 50 -18.69 31.19 -14.65
C GLY A 50 -18.28 29.74 -14.34
N THR A 51 -17.01 29.48 -14.03
CA THR A 51 -16.54 28.16 -13.53
C THR A 51 -16.35 28.16 -12.02
N THR A 52 -16.43 26.98 -11.39
CA THR A 52 -16.18 26.81 -9.95
C THR A 52 -14.79 27.35 -9.61
N GLN A 53 -14.74 28.43 -8.82
CA GLN A 53 -13.48 28.98 -8.31
C GLN A 53 -12.83 27.95 -7.38
N MET A 54 -11.56 27.66 -7.60
CA MET A 54 -10.75 26.81 -6.75
C MET A 54 -9.63 27.65 -6.15
N THR A 55 -9.52 27.63 -4.82
CA THR A 55 -8.39 28.22 -4.12
C THR A 55 -7.27 27.20 -4.01
N LEU A 56 -6.06 27.62 -4.37
CA LEU A 56 -4.85 26.82 -4.30
C LEU A 56 -3.80 27.50 -3.45
N PHE A 57 -2.97 26.73 -2.77
CA PHE A 57 -1.89 27.21 -1.93
C PHE A 57 -0.57 26.90 -2.61
N THR A 58 0.18 27.95 -2.95
CA THR A 58 1.50 27.82 -3.57
C THR A 58 2.60 27.78 -2.51
N PRO A 59 3.73 27.11 -2.79
CA PRO A 59 4.83 27.00 -1.84
C PRO A 59 5.39 28.39 -1.49
N ASN A 60 5.70 28.59 -0.22
CA ASN A 60 6.31 29.83 0.24
C ASN A 60 7.75 29.97 -0.28
N VAL A 61 8.45 28.83 -0.39
CA VAL A 61 9.79 28.68 -0.93
C VAL A 61 9.79 27.64 -2.05
N SER A 62 10.48 27.92 -3.16
CA SER A 62 10.54 27.01 -4.31
C SER A 62 11.50 25.85 -4.11
N VAL A 63 12.51 26.03 -3.25
CA VAL A 63 13.51 24.99 -2.93
C VAL A 63 13.65 24.89 -1.42
N SER A 64 13.48 23.68 -0.90
CA SER A 64 13.82 23.32 0.47
C SER A 64 14.91 22.25 0.46
N ALA A 65 15.71 22.19 1.53
CA ALA A 65 16.88 21.33 1.58
C ALA A 65 16.98 20.61 2.92
N PRO A 66 16.17 19.57 3.18
CA PRO A 66 16.43 18.68 4.29
C PRO A 66 17.81 18.04 4.14
N GLY A 67 18.57 18.00 5.23
CA GLY A 67 19.88 17.38 5.28
C GLY A 67 19.92 16.26 6.31
N CYS A 68 20.77 15.28 6.05
CA CYS A 68 21.02 14.14 6.91
C CYS A 68 22.51 14.04 7.22
N THR A 69 22.84 13.71 8.46
CA THR A 69 24.20 13.38 8.89
C THR A 69 24.28 11.89 9.18
N GLU A 70 25.15 11.18 8.48
CA GLU A 70 25.36 9.75 8.63
C GLU A 70 26.67 9.49 9.36
N GLN A 71 26.62 8.70 10.42
CA GLN A 71 27.80 8.28 11.17
C GLN A 71 27.88 6.76 11.18
N TYR A 72 29.06 6.24 10.88
CA TYR A 72 29.33 4.81 10.86
C TYR A 72 30.28 4.45 12.00
N ARG A 73 30.10 3.26 12.56
CA ARG A 73 31.01 2.66 13.51
C ARG A 73 31.18 1.20 13.15
N PHE A 74 32.41 0.80 12.85
CA PHE A 74 32.73 -0.59 12.57
C PHE A 74 33.40 -1.21 13.79
N CYS A 75 33.04 -2.46 14.08
CA CYS A 75 33.55 -3.20 15.23
C CYS A 75 34.12 -4.55 14.78
N GLY A 76 35.31 -4.88 15.29
CA GLY A 76 35.85 -6.23 15.31
C GLY A 76 35.39 -6.98 16.56
N THR A 77 36.19 -7.94 17.04
CA THR A 77 35.86 -8.73 18.24
C THR A 77 35.80 -7.86 19.50
N ASP A 78 36.87 -7.10 19.76
CA ASP A 78 37.04 -6.35 21.02
C ASP A 78 37.28 -4.84 20.78
N VAL A 79 37.46 -4.44 19.53
CA VAL A 79 37.83 -3.06 19.15
C VAL A 79 36.80 -2.51 18.17
N CYS A 80 36.38 -1.26 18.39
CA CYS A 80 35.53 -0.53 17.47
C CYS A 80 36.19 0.80 17.08
N THR A 81 35.92 1.27 15.87
CA THR A 81 36.30 2.62 15.46
C THR A 81 35.55 3.67 16.27
N ASN A 82 36.01 4.91 16.25
CA ASN A 82 35.15 6.04 16.61
C ASN A 82 34.09 6.25 15.53
N PRO A 83 32.92 6.83 15.86
CA PRO A 83 31.97 7.28 14.85
C PRO A 83 32.64 8.24 13.86
N GLY A 84 32.37 8.04 12.58
CA GLY A 84 32.96 8.84 11.50
C GLY A 84 32.15 8.77 10.22
N GLY A 85 32.54 9.57 9.23
CA GLY A 85 32.04 9.41 7.86
C GLY A 85 32.57 8.11 7.25
N TYR A 86 31.82 7.50 6.33
CA TYR A 86 32.19 6.25 5.68
C TYR A 86 33.53 6.37 4.96
N TYR A 87 33.73 7.42 4.17
CA TYR A 87 34.97 7.59 3.40
C TYR A 87 36.17 7.85 4.32
N GLN A 88 35.96 8.56 5.43
CA GLN A 88 37.01 8.78 6.43
C GLN A 88 37.44 7.45 7.08
N LEU A 89 36.50 6.58 7.41
CA LEU A 89 36.77 5.29 8.05
C LEU A 89 37.36 4.26 7.08
N THR A 90 36.90 4.25 5.83
CA THR A 90 37.32 3.26 4.81
C THR A 90 38.57 3.63 4.03
N SER A 91 38.92 4.92 3.94
CA SER A 91 40.18 5.35 3.32
C SER A 91 41.41 5.07 4.19
N GLY A 92 41.21 4.91 5.51
CA GLY A 92 42.24 4.45 6.43
C GLY A 92 42.50 2.94 6.34
N ASN A 93 43.52 2.47 7.07
CA ASN A 93 43.78 1.04 7.19
C ASN A 93 42.82 0.40 8.22
N LEU A 94 41.53 0.35 7.88
CA LEU A 94 40.46 -0.13 8.75
C LEU A 94 40.73 -1.54 9.29
N ILE A 95 41.31 -2.40 8.45
CA ILE A 95 41.72 -3.77 8.82
C ILE A 95 42.73 -3.75 9.97
N GLN A 96 43.75 -2.88 9.87
CA GLN A 96 44.75 -2.73 10.94
C GLN A 96 44.15 -2.10 12.21
N GLN A 97 43.27 -1.11 12.08
CA GLN A 97 42.63 -0.46 13.24
C GLN A 97 41.76 -1.42 14.04
N LEU A 98 41.06 -2.34 13.37
CA LEU A 98 40.18 -3.32 13.98
C LEU A 98 40.87 -4.65 14.29
N MET A 99 42.15 -4.80 13.93
CA MET A 99 42.94 -6.03 14.10
C MET A 99 42.24 -7.26 13.54
N LEU A 100 41.63 -7.13 12.35
CA LEU A 100 40.83 -8.21 11.75
C LEU A 100 41.73 -9.35 11.27
N ASP A 101 41.33 -10.59 11.54
CA ASP A 101 41.93 -11.77 10.92
C ASP A 101 41.51 -11.92 9.44
N ALA A 102 42.04 -12.93 8.75
CA ALA A 102 41.73 -13.17 7.33
C ALA A 102 40.25 -13.47 7.07
N ALA A 103 39.59 -14.21 7.97
CA ALA A 103 38.17 -14.56 7.85
C ALA A 103 37.27 -13.35 8.14
N GLN A 104 37.60 -12.57 9.17
CA GLN A 104 36.94 -11.32 9.52
C GLN A 104 37.12 -10.28 8.42
N THR A 105 38.30 -10.21 7.79
CA THR A 105 38.55 -9.34 6.65
C THR A 105 37.66 -9.71 5.46
N ALA A 106 37.52 -11.02 5.17
CA ALA A 106 36.62 -11.50 4.12
C ALA A 106 35.14 -11.17 4.44
N ALA A 107 34.73 -11.26 5.71
CA ALA A 107 33.39 -10.89 6.15
C ALA A 107 33.16 -9.36 6.20
N ALA A 108 34.19 -8.56 6.44
CA ALA A 108 34.11 -7.11 6.48
C ALA A 108 33.83 -6.52 5.10
N GLN A 109 34.37 -7.11 4.02
CA GLN A 109 34.16 -6.60 2.66
C GLN A 109 32.67 -6.47 2.27
N PRO A 110 31.80 -7.50 2.38
CA PRO A 110 30.38 -7.36 2.07
C PRO A 110 29.66 -6.40 3.04
N ILE A 111 30.08 -6.29 4.30
CA ILE A 111 29.53 -5.32 5.26
C ILE A 111 29.84 -3.89 4.81
N LEU A 112 31.09 -3.60 4.45
CA LEU A 112 31.50 -2.28 3.96
C LEU A 112 30.81 -1.91 2.66
N ARG A 113 30.60 -2.88 1.77
CA ARG A 113 29.81 -2.68 0.56
C ARG A 113 28.33 -2.40 0.88
N ALA A 114 27.75 -3.14 1.83
CA ALA A 114 26.38 -2.91 2.30
C ALA A 114 26.21 -1.52 2.91
N SER A 115 27.17 -1.07 3.71
CA SER A 115 27.18 0.29 4.26
C SER A 115 27.29 1.36 3.17
N LEU A 116 28.07 1.11 2.10
CA LEU A 116 28.14 2.03 0.95
C LEU A 116 26.80 2.10 0.20
N GLU A 117 26.20 0.95 -0.12
CA GLU A 117 24.91 0.87 -0.81
C GLU A 117 23.76 1.47 0.03
N GLY A 118 23.87 1.42 1.36
CA GLY A 118 22.94 2.03 2.30
C GLY A 118 23.15 3.51 2.58
N GLN A 119 24.18 4.17 2.01
CA GLN A 119 24.37 5.61 2.17
C GLN A 119 23.22 6.40 1.54
N MET A 120 22.79 7.47 2.20
CA MET A 120 21.72 8.33 1.69
C MET A 120 22.04 8.90 0.31
N ASN A 121 23.29 9.29 0.04
CA ASN A 121 23.67 9.80 -1.28
C ASN A 121 23.39 8.78 -2.41
N TRP A 122 23.70 7.50 -2.19
CA TRP A 122 23.43 6.45 -3.16
C TRP A 122 21.94 6.16 -3.30
N ILE A 123 21.20 6.18 -2.18
CA ILE A 123 19.75 6.00 -2.18
C ILE A 123 19.06 7.14 -2.94
N PHE A 124 19.47 8.39 -2.70
CA PHE A 124 18.95 9.57 -3.39
C PHE A 124 19.24 9.51 -4.89
N TYR A 125 20.44 9.07 -5.26
CA TYR A 125 20.80 8.87 -6.67
C TYR A 125 19.96 7.76 -7.33
N ALA A 126 19.77 6.63 -6.65
CA ALA A 126 19.10 5.45 -7.21
C ALA A 126 17.58 5.58 -7.28
N LEU A 127 16.94 6.14 -6.25
CA LEU A 127 15.48 6.23 -6.13
C LEU A 127 14.93 7.60 -6.53
N SER A 128 15.74 8.66 -6.48
CA SER A 128 15.33 10.02 -6.81
C SER A 128 14.01 10.39 -6.10
N SER A 129 12.98 10.79 -6.84
CA SER A 129 11.68 11.17 -6.27
C SER A 129 10.81 10.00 -5.80
N GLU A 130 11.14 8.74 -6.11
CA GLU A 130 10.39 7.55 -5.64
C GLU A 130 10.50 7.36 -4.11
N MET A 131 11.55 7.91 -3.51
CA MET A 131 11.75 7.81 -2.07
C MET A 131 10.76 8.67 -1.27
N LEU A 132 10.09 9.64 -1.91
CA LEU A 132 9.18 10.56 -1.24
C LEU A 132 7.75 10.00 -1.20
N LEU A 133 7.08 10.03 -0.05
CA LEU A 133 5.65 9.75 0.12
C LEU A 133 4.77 10.77 -0.61
N THR A 134 5.22 12.03 -0.65
CA THR A 134 4.55 13.13 -1.37
C THR A 134 4.38 12.83 -2.85
N ARG A 135 5.23 11.99 -3.44
CA ARG A 135 5.08 11.55 -4.83
C ARG A 135 3.76 10.83 -5.07
N ASP A 136 3.31 10.00 -4.12
CA ASP A 136 2.04 9.26 -4.22
C ASP A 136 0.81 10.17 -4.06
N LYS A 137 1.01 11.40 -3.58
CA LYS A 137 -0.04 12.43 -3.43
C LYS A 137 -0.22 13.28 -4.68
N VAL A 138 0.73 13.19 -5.61
CA VAL A 138 0.62 13.76 -6.94
C VAL A 138 -0.18 12.76 -7.77
N PRO A 139 -1.31 13.17 -8.38
CA PRO A 139 -2.06 12.31 -9.28
C PRO A 139 -1.12 11.79 -10.38
N THR A 140 -0.78 10.50 -10.32
CA THR A 140 -0.06 9.80 -11.38
C THR A 140 -1.00 9.69 -12.57
N GLN A 141 -1.13 10.73 -13.37
CA GLN A 141 -1.99 10.65 -14.54
C GLN A 141 -1.23 11.01 -15.81
N ASN A 142 -1.39 10.10 -16.75
CA ASN A 142 -1.46 10.31 -18.20
C ASN A 142 -2.42 11.45 -18.64
N SER A 143 -2.72 12.43 -17.79
CA SER A 143 -3.34 13.72 -18.10
C SER A 143 -2.30 14.84 -18.27
N TYR A 144 -1.01 14.49 -18.29
CA TYR A 144 -0.03 15.24 -19.07
C TYR A 144 -0.38 15.05 -20.56
N ASP A 145 -1.35 15.83 -21.08
CA ASP A 145 -1.51 15.98 -22.52
C ASP A 145 -0.52 17.05 -23.00
N PRO A 146 0.62 16.65 -23.60
CA PRO A 146 1.62 17.59 -24.12
C PRO A 146 1.04 18.54 -25.18
N ARG A 147 -0.17 18.29 -25.72
CA ARG A 147 -0.82 19.18 -26.70
C ARG A 147 -1.47 20.41 -26.10
N THR A 148 -1.69 20.47 -24.79
CA THR A 148 -2.13 21.71 -24.12
C THR A 148 -0.97 22.67 -23.83
N PHE A 149 0.24 22.42 -24.35
CA PHE A 149 1.46 23.22 -24.15
C PHE A 149 1.40 24.62 -24.79
N SER A 150 0.39 24.94 -25.60
CA SER A 150 0.34 26.19 -26.37
C SER A 150 -0.25 27.41 -25.66
N ASP A 151 -0.67 27.31 -24.40
CA ASP A 151 -1.13 28.49 -23.64
C ASP A 151 -0.01 29.02 -22.72
N PRO A 152 0.65 30.14 -23.08
CA PRO A 152 1.71 30.76 -22.29
C PRO A 152 1.21 31.57 -21.08
N VAL A 153 -0.11 31.72 -20.88
CA VAL A 153 -0.66 32.66 -19.89
C VAL A 153 -1.10 31.99 -18.58
N ALA A 154 -1.38 30.69 -18.58
CA ALA A 154 -1.81 29.99 -17.37
C ALA A 154 -0.61 29.35 -16.62
N PRO A 155 -0.33 29.72 -15.36
CA PRO A 155 0.66 29.01 -14.54
C PRO A 155 0.22 27.55 -14.36
N ARG A 156 1.01 26.62 -14.92
CA ARG A 156 0.77 25.17 -14.86
C ARG A 156 1.14 24.63 -13.49
N TYR A 157 0.23 24.78 -12.53
CA TYR A 157 0.38 24.11 -11.25
C TYR A 157 -0.03 22.64 -11.40
N ILE A 158 0.88 21.73 -11.07
CA ILE A 158 0.48 20.36 -10.78
C ILE A 158 -0.11 20.38 -9.37
N PHE A 159 -1.34 19.89 -9.21
CA PHE A 159 -2.02 19.91 -7.92
C PHE A 159 -1.66 18.66 -7.12
N SER A 160 -1.25 18.87 -5.87
CA SER A 160 -1.09 17.78 -4.91
C SER A 160 -2.28 17.71 -3.96
N SER A 161 -2.52 16.52 -3.41
CA SER A 161 -3.44 16.36 -2.30
C SER A 161 -2.93 17.11 -1.06
N PRO A 162 -3.82 17.45 -0.10
CA PRO A 162 -3.41 18.03 1.17
C PRO A 162 -2.34 17.18 1.86
N LEU A 163 -1.34 17.84 2.44
CA LEU A 163 -0.28 17.21 3.22
C LEU A 163 -0.58 17.37 4.71
N SER A 164 -0.05 16.46 5.54
CA SER A 164 -0.08 16.64 6.98
C SER A 164 0.95 17.68 7.43
N ASP A 165 0.74 18.26 8.60
CA ASP A 165 1.67 19.25 9.19
C ASP A 165 3.04 18.65 9.56
N ASN A 166 3.11 17.32 9.65
CA ASN A 166 4.32 16.56 9.95
C ASN A 166 4.84 15.74 8.76
N GLN A 167 4.56 16.18 7.54
CA GLN A 167 4.92 15.44 6.33
C GLN A 167 6.43 15.21 6.23
N TRP A 168 7.27 16.20 6.54
CA TRP A 168 8.72 16.06 6.44
C TRP A 168 9.29 15.00 7.39
N GLN A 169 8.68 14.81 8.57
CA GLN A 169 9.08 13.72 9.47
C GLN A 169 8.72 12.37 8.88
N LEU A 170 7.53 12.24 8.29
CA LEU A 170 7.10 11.00 7.60
C LEU A 170 8.01 10.68 6.41
N GLU A 171 8.43 11.70 5.66
CA GLU A 171 9.42 11.53 4.59
C GLU A 171 10.75 11.04 5.13
N SER A 172 11.25 11.65 6.21
CA SER A 172 12.51 11.28 6.84
C SER A 172 12.47 9.86 7.38
N GLU A 173 11.34 9.45 7.97
CA GLU A 173 11.11 8.09 8.45
C GLU A 173 11.12 7.08 7.29
N LYS A 174 10.42 7.37 6.18
CA LYS A 174 10.46 6.50 4.99
C LYS A 174 11.88 6.37 4.44
N ILE A 175 12.59 7.49 4.28
CA ILE A 175 13.97 7.51 3.78
C ILE A 175 14.89 6.66 4.69
N HIS A 176 14.76 6.79 6.01
CA HIS A 176 15.49 5.98 6.98
C HIS A 176 15.15 4.49 6.86
N ASN A 177 13.87 4.14 6.76
CA ASN A 177 13.42 2.76 6.61
C ASN A 177 13.95 2.12 5.32
N VAL A 178 13.98 2.86 4.21
CA VAL A 178 14.58 2.42 2.94
C VAL A 178 16.08 2.20 3.10
N ALA A 179 16.80 3.09 3.78
CA ALA A 179 18.23 2.91 4.03
C ALA A 179 18.52 1.67 4.89
N ALA A 180 17.72 1.44 5.94
CA ALA A 180 17.80 0.25 6.77
C ALA A 180 17.52 -1.03 5.96
N GLU A 181 16.52 -1.01 5.08
CA GLU A 181 16.20 -2.14 4.19
C GLU A 181 17.35 -2.42 3.21
N MET A 182 17.94 -1.38 2.60
CA MET A 182 19.10 -1.54 1.71
C MET A 182 20.29 -2.18 2.43
N LEU A 183 20.54 -1.80 3.69
CA LEU A 183 21.58 -2.40 4.52
C LEU A 183 21.31 -3.89 4.80
N GLN A 184 20.04 -4.29 4.97
CA GLN A 184 19.64 -5.68 5.17
C GLN A 184 19.71 -6.52 3.88
N LEU A 185 19.41 -5.91 2.73
CA LEU A 185 19.39 -6.61 1.43
C LEU A 185 20.79 -6.79 0.83
N ALA A 186 21.72 -5.86 1.09
CA ALA A 186 23.02 -5.86 0.45
C ALA A 186 23.87 -7.13 0.72
N PRO A 187 23.93 -7.70 1.94
CA PRO A 187 24.58 -9.00 2.15
C PRO A 187 23.97 -10.12 1.29
N GLY A 188 22.66 -10.08 1.05
CA GLY A 188 21.98 -11.02 0.17
C GLY A 188 22.38 -10.88 -1.30
N ARG A 189 22.64 -9.65 -1.77
CA ARG A 189 23.11 -9.38 -3.14
C ARG A 189 24.53 -9.88 -3.40
N TYR A 190 25.36 -9.95 -2.35
CA TYR A 190 26.67 -10.57 -2.45
C TYR A 190 26.56 -12.08 -2.74
N ALA A 191 25.59 -12.75 -2.12
CA ALA A 191 25.36 -14.19 -2.32
C ALA A 191 24.61 -14.51 -3.62
N VAL A 192 23.61 -13.69 -3.99
CA VAL A 192 22.79 -13.89 -5.20
C VAL A 192 22.84 -12.62 -6.07
N PRO A 193 23.61 -12.65 -7.15
CA PRO A 193 23.70 -11.53 -8.07
C PRO A 193 22.41 -11.39 -8.87
N LEU A 194 21.97 -10.14 -9.09
CA LEU A 194 20.78 -9.82 -9.89
C LEU A 194 20.98 -10.12 -11.38
N ASN A 195 22.23 -10.22 -11.84
CA ASN A 195 22.58 -10.56 -13.22
C ASN A 195 23.77 -11.54 -13.22
N ALA A 196 23.62 -12.66 -13.93
CA ALA A 196 24.59 -13.75 -13.94
C ALA A 196 25.89 -13.39 -14.70
N THR A 197 25.91 -12.31 -15.48
CA THR A 197 27.07 -11.93 -16.31
C THR A 197 28.12 -11.10 -15.59
N THR A 198 27.85 -10.60 -14.38
CA THR A 198 28.75 -9.74 -13.60
C THR A 198 29.25 -10.38 -12.31
N ILE A 199 29.24 -11.71 -12.22
CA ILE A 199 29.68 -12.44 -11.02
C ILE A 199 31.20 -12.46 -10.98
N VAL A 200 31.78 -11.67 -10.08
CA VAL A 200 33.20 -11.79 -9.71
C VAL A 200 33.27 -12.66 -8.46
N PRO A 201 33.66 -13.95 -8.58
CA PRO A 201 33.81 -14.81 -7.41
C PRO A 201 34.95 -14.29 -6.51
N PRO A 202 34.91 -14.57 -5.20
CA PRO A 202 36.02 -14.22 -4.32
C PRO A 202 37.30 -15.00 -4.69
N ASP A 203 38.41 -14.26 -4.82
CA ASP A 203 39.72 -14.82 -5.15
C ASP A 203 40.42 -15.46 -3.93
N THR A 204 40.01 -15.09 -2.71
CA THR A 204 40.59 -15.59 -1.46
C THR A 204 39.90 -16.88 -0.99
N ALA A 205 40.64 -17.74 -0.28
CA ALA A 205 40.11 -18.99 0.26
C ALA A 205 39.02 -18.73 1.30
N GLU A 206 39.20 -17.68 2.11
CA GLU A 206 38.27 -17.24 3.15
C GLU A 206 36.98 -16.67 2.54
N GLY A 207 37.07 -15.89 1.46
CA GLY A 207 35.89 -15.40 0.76
C GLY A 207 35.05 -16.54 0.18
N ARG A 208 35.69 -17.59 -0.36
CA ARG A 208 35.00 -18.78 -0.85
C ARG A 208 34.35 -19.59 0.28
N SER A 209 35.00 -19.67 1.44
CA SER A 209 34.42 -20.34 2.61
C SER A 209 33.19 -19.60 3.14
N LEU A 210 33.19 -18.27 3.06
CA LEU A 210 32.07 -17.41 3.45
C LEU A 210 30.82 -17.70 2.60
N CYS A 211 30.97 -17.93 1.29
CA CYS A 211 29.85 -18.27 0.41
C CYS A 211 29.09 -19.52 0.87
N GLY A 212 29.78 -20.53 1.41
CA GLY A 212 29.14 -21.74 1.96
C GLY A 212 28.47 -21.53 3.31
N GLN A 213 28.80 -20.44 4.02
CA GLN A 213 28.28 -20.13 5.34
C GLN A 213 27.14 -19.10 5.30
N GLN A 214 27.02 -18.33 4.22
CA GLN A 214 25.94 -17.37 4.03
C GLN A 214 24.61 -18.07 3.83
N LYS A 215 23.69 -17.86 4.77
CA LYS A 215 22.30 -18.32 4.67
C LYS A 215 21.43 -17.13 4.29
N ILE A 216 20.84 -17.19 3.11
CA ILE A 216 19.86 -16.22 2.66
C ILE A 216 18.47 -16.86 2.62
N HIS A 217 17.44 -16.07 2.87
CA HIS A 217 16.07 -16.54 2.71
C HIS A 217 15.79 -16.76 1.22
N SER A 218 15.64 -18.01 0.79
CA SER A 218 15.27 -18.29 -0.60
C SER A 218 13.84 -17.86 -0.88
N ARG A 219 13.60 -17.18 -2.02
CA ARG A 219 12.24 -16.90 -2.51
C ARG A 219 11.60 -18.11 -3.21
N SER A 220 12.37 -19.18 -3.48
CA SER A 220 11.84 -20.41 -4.09
C SER A 220 10.91 -21.20 -3.17
N HIS A 221 11.01 -20.97 -1.85
CA HIS A 221 10.20 -21.64 -0.85
C HIS A 221 9.62 -20.59 0.11
N THR A 222 8.31 -20.47 0.16
CA THR A 222 7.63 -19.65 1.17
C THR A 222 7.34 -20.54 2.38
N SER A 223 7.85 -20.15 3.55
CA SER A 223 7.50 -20.82 4.81
C SER A 223 6.15 -20.31 5.27
N PHE A 224 5.07 -21.02 4.93
CA PHE A 224 3.76 -20.80 5.54
C PHE A 224 3.61 -21.67 6.78
N SER A 225 2.98 -21.14 7.83
CA SER A 225 2.57 -21.95 8.97
C SER A 225 1.53 -22.97 8.50
N VAL A 226 1.94 -24.23 8.34
CA VAL A 226 1.05 -25.33 7.97
C VAL A 226 -0.10 -25.43 8.98
N PHE A 227 0.19 -25.19 10.27
CA PHE A 227 -0.81 -25.12 11.32
C PHE A 227 -1.81 -23.97 11.10
N GLY A 228 -1.32 -22.75 10.83
CA GLY A 228 -2.19 -21.60 10.57
C GLY A 228 -3.10 -21.82 9.36
N PHE A 229 -2.54 -22.36 8.27
CA PHE A 229 -3.29 -22.69 7.06
C PHE A 229 -4.34 -23.78 7.32
N ALA A 230 -3.95 -24.87 7.98
CA ALA A 230 -4.87 -25.95 8.34
C ALA A 230 -5.98 -25.47 9.29
N PHE A 231 -5.65 -24.62 10.28
CA PHE A 231 -6.62 -24.04 11.20
C PHE A 231 -7.62 -23.16 10.46
N THR A 232 -7.17 -22.23 9.63
CA THR A 232 -8.08 -21.36 8.86
C THR A 232 -8.98 -22.15 7.92
N LEU A 233 -8.45 -23.16 7.22
CA LEU A 233 -9.25 -24.00 6.32
C LEU A 233 -10.26 -24.85 7.08
N THR A 234 -9.86 -25.51 8.17
CA THR A 234 -10.74 -26.37 8.95
C THR A 234 -11.82 -25.57 9.67
N THR A 235 -11.45 -24.50 10.38
CA THR A 235 -12.41 -23.63 11.09
C THR A 235 -13.33 -22.91 10.11
N GLY A 236 -12.80 -22.38 9.01
CA GLY A 236 -13.60 -21.72 7.97
C GLY A 236 -14.61 -22.67 7.31
N THR A 237 -14.18 -23.87 6.96
CA THR A 237 -15.07 -24.89 6.38
C THR A 237 -16.12 -25.34 7.40
N LEU A 238 -15.75 -25.52 8.67
CA LEU A 238 -16.70 -25.87 9.72
C LEU A 238 -17.77 -24.79 9.92
N ILE A 239 -17.39 -23.50 9.92
CA ILE A 239 -18.33 -22.38 10.01
C ILE A 239 -19.31 -22.38 8.82
N ILE A 240 -18.81 -22.60 7.60
CA ILE A 240 -19.65 -22.66 6.39
C ILE A 240 -20.62 -23.85 6.47
N ILE A 241 -20.13 -25.04 6.85
CA ILE A 241 -20.98 -26.24 7.02
C ILE A 241 -22.05 -26.00 8.08
N LEU A 242 -21.68 -25.45 9.23
CA LEU A 242 -22.62 -25.13 10.31
C LEU A 242 -23.64 -24.08 9.87
N SER A 243 -23.22 -23.06 9.12
CA SER A 243 -24.11 -22.03 8.58
C SER A 243 -25.15 -22.61 7.63
N HIS A 244 -24.78 -23.57 6.78
CA HIS A 244 -25.73 -24.24 5.88
C HIS A 244 -26.56 -25.33 6.56
N ALA A 245 -25.99 -26.05 7.53
CA ALA A 245 -26.69 -27.14 8.22
C ALA A 245 -27.65 -26.62 9.29
N ALA A 246 -27.36 -25.51 9.96
CA ALA A 246 -28.18 -24.98 11.05
C ALA A 246 -29.65 -24.72 10.65
N PRO A 247 -29.97 -24.10 9.50
CA PRO A 247 -31.35 -23.96 9.05
C PRO A 247 -32.06 -25.30 8.81
N ALA A 248 -31.37 -26.28 8.23
CA ALA A 248 -31.94 -27.61 7.96
C ALA A 248 -32.19 -28.40 9.26
N ILE A 249 -31.26 -28.32 10.22
CA ILE A 249 -31.39 -28.93 11.54
C ILE A 249 -32.52 -28.25 12.32
N ALA A 250 -32.57 -26.92 12.32
CA ALA A 250 -33.62 -26.16 12.99
C ALA A 250 -35.00 -26.46 12.40
N ALA A 251 -35.12 -26.54 11.07
CA ALA A 251 -36.36 -26.92 10.41
C ALA A 251 -36.84 -28.31 10.83
N ARG A 252 -35.95 -29.32 10.84
CA ARG A 252 -36.29 -30.69 11.28
C ARG A 252 -36.64 -30.76 12.77
N ALA A 253 -35.93 -30.02 13.61
CA ALA A 253 -36.21 -29.98 15.05
C ALA A 253 -37.56 -29.32 15.35
N GLN A 254 -37.89 -28.25 14.63
CA GLN A 254 -39.18 -27.54 14.74
C GLN A 254 -40.34 -28.39 14.21
N GLU A 255 -40.17 -29.11 13.10
CA GLU A 255 -41.19 -30.03 12.56
C GLU A 255 -41.53 -31.17 13.54
N ARG A 256 -40.54 -31.63 14.30
CA ARG A 256 -40.74 -32.67 15.32
C ARG A 256 -41.38 -32.14 16.62
N SER A 257 -41.22 -30.85 16.89
CA SER A 257 -41.84 -30.18 18.04
C SER A 257 -43.15 -29.54 17.57
N SER A 258 -44.24 -30.31 17.58
CA SER A 258 -45.60 -29.92 17.10
C SER A 258 -46.25 -28.74 17.87
N ARG A 259 -45.46 -27.84 18.45
CA ARG A 259 -45.90 -26.66 19.18
C ARG A 259 -46.18 -25.53 18.19
N PRO A 260 -47.35 -24.88 18.23
CA PRO A 260 -47.68 -23.79 17.30
C PRO A 260 -46.72 -22.59 17.41
N THR A 261 -46.08 -22.42 18.57
CA THR A 261 -45.08 -21.36 18.80
C THR A 261 -43.76 -21.59 18.05
N SER A 262 -43.40 -22.82 17.69
CA SER A 262 -42.17 -23.11 16.95
C SER A 262 -42.29 -22.73 15.46
N LEU A 263 -43.49 -22.90 14.88
CA LEU A 263 -43.80 -22.52 13.51
C LEU A 263 -43.77 -21.00 13.33
N HIS A 264 -44.32 -20.24 14.29
CA HIS A 264 -44.31 -18.78 14.23
C HIS A 264 -42.88 -18.20 14.25
N ARG A 265 -42.00 -18.72 15.13
CA ARG A 265 -40.59 -18.31 15.19
C ARG A 265 -39.82 -18.61 13.91
N ARG A 266 -40.21 -19.65 13.17
CA ARG A 266 -39.61 -19.98 11.87
C ARG A 266 -39.99 -18.95 10.81
N GLU A 267 -41.25 -18.55 10.77
CA GLU A 267 -41.71 -17.51 9.84
C GLU A 267 -41.03 -16.17 10.12
N GLU A 268 -40.87 -15.81 11.40
CA GLU A 268 -40.09 -14.62 11.79
C GLU A 268 -38.63 -14.69 11.35
N TRP A 269 -37.98 -15.85 11.49
CA TRP A 269 -36.60 -16.03 11.01
C TRP A 269 -36.50 -15.82 9.50
N ILE A 270 -37.39 -16.45 8.73
CA ILE A 270 -37.41 -16.34 7.27
C ILE A 270 -37.64 -14.88 6.85
N GLN A 271 -38.56 -14.16 7.50
CA GLN A 271 -38.87 -12.76 7.18
C GLN A 271 -37.71 -11.81 7.50
N ASN A 272 -36.88 -12.13 8.49
CA ASN A 272 -35.72 -11.33 8.87
C ASN A 272 -34.43 -11.70 8.10
N ASP A 273 -34.49 -12.63 7.15
CA ASP A 273 -33.33 -12.99 6.34
C ASP A 273 -32.89 -11.85 5.40
N VAL A 274 -31.59 -11.75 5.13
CA VAL A 274 -30.99 -10.62 4.39
C VAL A 274 -31.59 -10.48 2.99
N LEU A 275 -31.86 -11.59 2.31
CA LEU A 275 -32.46 -11.58 0.98
C LEU A 275 -33.90 -11.06 0.99
N GLN A 276 -34.67 -11.36 2.05
CA GLN A 276 -36.02 -10.85 2.22
C GLN A 276 -36.00 -9.36 2.57
N LEU A 277 -35.08 -8.91 3.44
CA LEU A 277 -34.88 -7.50 3.74
C LEU A 277 -34.44 -6.69 2.52
N LEU A 278 -33.48 -7.20 1.75
CA LEU A 278 -33.02 -6.57 0.51
C LEU A 278 -34.15 -6.50 -0.52
N GLN A 279 -35.00 -7.52 -0.60
CA GLN A 279 -36.20 -7.50 -1.42
C GLN A 279 -37.17 -6.41 -0.95
N VAL A 280 -37.45 -6.27 0.34
CA VAL A 280 -38.35 -5.23 0.86
C VAL A 280 -37.81 -3.82 0.55
N VAL A 281 -36.51 -3.60 0.70
CA VAL A 281 -35.86 -2.32 0.39
C VAL A 281 -35.89 -2.02 -1.11
N THR A 282 -35.56 -3.00 -1.95
CA THR A 282 -35.48 -2.80 -3.40
C THR A 282 -36.84 -2.68 -4.07
N THR A 283 -37.87 -3.37 -3.55
CA THR A 283 -39.22 -3.31 -4.10
C THR A 283 -39.98 -2.05 -3.68
N GLY A 284 -39.61 -1.42 -2.56
CA GLY A 284 -40.32 -0.26 -2.02
C GLY A 284 -41.80 -0.56 -1.71
N ALA A 285 -42.52 0.38 -1.09
CA ALA A 285 -43.94 0.21 -0.76
C ALA A 285 -44.90 0.11 -1.98
N GLY A 286 -44.36 -0.09 -3.19
CA GLY A 286 -45.05 0.05 -4.47
C GLY A 286 -44.88 -1.16 -5.39
N GLY A 287 -45.18 -2.36 -4.90
CA GLY A 287 -45.71 -3.47 -5.71
C GLY A 287 -44.79 -4.12 -6.75
N SER A 288 -44.25 -5.30 -6.42
CA SER A 288 -43.93 -6.32 -7.43
C SER A 288 -44.25 -7.73 -6.93
N TYR A 289 -44.82 -8.55 -7.82
CA TYR A 289 -45.47 -9.83 -7.54
C TYR A 289 -44.46 -10.97 -7.39
N LEU A 290 -43.81 -11.06 -6.24
CA LEU A 290 -42.95 -12.18 -5.86
C LEU A 290 -43.73 -13.13 -4.94
N ALA A 291 -44.28 -14.20 -5.53
CA ALA A 291 -45.07 -15.23 -4.86
C ALA A 291 -44.24 -16.34 -4.19
N SER A 292 -43.54 -16.05 -3.08
CA SER A 292 -43.34 -17.09 -2.04
C SER A 292 -42.96 -16.45 -0.72
N LYS A 293 -43.90 -16.39 0.23
CA LYS A 293 -43.63 -15.93 1.61
C LYS A 293 -42.89 -16.98 2.46
N ASP A 294 -42.84 -18.23 2.00
CA ASP A 294 -42.47 -19.36 2.85
C ASP A 294 -41.11 -19.99 2.47
N ARG A 295 -40.32 -19.35 1.60
CA ARG A 295 -39.02 -19.85 1.13
C ARG A 295 -37.90 -18.86 1.46
N PHE A 296 -36.75 -19.42 1.83
CA PHE A 296 -35.54 -18.69 2.20
C PHE A 296 -34.99 -17.83 1.05
N VAL A 297 -35.03 -18.36 -0.18
CA VAL A 297 -34.61 -17.64 -1.38
C VAL A 297 -35.85 -17.16 -2.14
N PRO A 298 -36.02 -15.85 -2.36
CA PRO A 298 -37.14 -15.35 -3.13
C PRO A 298 -36.99 -15.73 -4.61
N CYS A 299 -37.97 -16.45 -5.15
CA CYS A 299 -38.04 -16.78 -6.56
C CYS A 299 -38.82 -15.70 -7.32
N THR A 300 -38.30 -15.26 -8.46
CA THR A 300 -39.06 -14.43 -9.42
C THR A 300 -39.92 -15.30 -10.32
N PHE A 301 -41.17 -14.92 -10.55
CA PHE A 301 -42.04 -15.56 -11.54
C PHE A 301 -42.00 -14.71 -12.81
N LYS A 302 -41.73 -15.31 -13.97
CA LYS A 302 -42.01 -14.63 -15.23
C LYS A 302 -43.53 -14.59 -15.40
N ILE A 303 -44.11 -13.39 -15.37
CA ILE A 303 -45.47 -13.21 -15.88
C ILE A 303 -45.38 -13.40 -17.38
N GLN A 304 -45.83 -14.54 -17.89
CA GLN A 304 -45.99 -14.75 -19.32
C GLN A 304 -47.05 -13.74 -19.78
N GLY A 305 -46.59 -12.64 -20.37
CA GLY A 305 -47.45 -11.59 -20.87
C GLY A 305 -48.43 -12.17 -21.87
N ARG A 306 -49.67 -12.40 -21.44
CA ARG A 306 -50.78 -12.60 -22.38
C ARG A 306 -50.79 -11.32 -23.23
N LYS A 307 -50.48 -11.43 -24.52
CA LYS A 307 -50.78 -10.38 -25.49
C LYS A 307 -52.26 -10.05 -25.31
N LEU A 308 -52.56 -8.93 -24.68
CA LEU A 308 -53.90 -8.36 -24.68
C LEU A 308 -54.15 -7.91 -26.12
N ASN A 309 -54.62 -8.82 -26.96
CA ASN A 309 -55.19 -8.47 -28.24
C ASN A 309 -56.37 -7.56 -27.93
N GLY A 310 -56.23 -6.28 -28.29
CA GLY A 310 -57.28 -5.29 -28.18
C GLY A 310 -58.44 -5.66 -29.08
N ARG A 311 -59.46 -6.31 -28.50
CA ARG A 311 -60.89 -6.32 -28.87
C ARG A 311 -61.56 -7.43 -28.07
N ASP A 312 -61.92 -7.12 -26.83
CA ASP A 312 -63.21 -7.51 -26.27
C ASP A 312 -63.39 -6.91 -24.87
N THR A 313 -64.01 -5.74 -24.83
CA THR A 313 -64.63 -5.22 -23.61
C THR A 313 -65.99 -5.92 -23.46
N ARG A 314 -66.04 -7.03 -22.72
CA ARG A 314 -67.17 -7.39 -21.83
C ARG A 314 -66.92 -8.73 -21.13
N ARG A 315 -66.96 -8.69 -19.79
CA ARG A 315 -67.22 -9.79 -18.85
C ARG A 315 -66.50 -11.12 -19.09
N ALA A 316 -65.38 -11.31 -18.40
CA ALA A 316 -64.99 -12.62 -17.89
C ALA A 316 -64.23 -12.49 -16.56
N ARG A 317 -64.93 -12.71 -15.44
CA ARG A 317 -64.33 -12.99 -14.12
C ARG A 317 -63.93 -14.47 -14.14
N GLY A 318 -62.78 -14.78 -14.74
CA GLY A 318 -62.20 -16.12 -14.76
C GLY A 318 -60.92 -16.15 -13.92
N LYS A 319 -60.91 -16.99 -12.87
CA LYS A 319 -59.70 -17.29 -12.09
C LYS A 319 -58.65 -17.90 -13.01
N ALA A 320 -57.55 -17.19 -13.27
CA ALA A 320 -56.38 -17.73 -13.93
C ALA A 320 -55.54 -18.51 -12.91
N SER A 321 -55.32 -19.80 -13.14
CA SER A 321 -54.36 -20.61 -12.40
C SER A 321 -52.98 -20.45 -13.06
N PRO A 322 -51.93 -19.99 -12.34
CA PRO A 322 -50.60 -19.84 -12.93
C PRO A 322 -49.89 -21.20 -13.02
N THR A 323 -49.45 -21.55 -14.23
CA THR A 323 -48.51 -22.64 -14.49
C THR A 323 -47.12 -22.26 -13.98
N LYS A 324 -46.49 -23.14 -13.19
CA LYS A 324 -45.19 -22.91 -12.55
C LYS A 324 -44.07 -23.46 -13.43
N GLU A 325 -43.22 -22.59 -13.97
CA GLU A 325 -41.88 -22.96 -14.44
C GLU A 325 -40.85 -22.35 -13.46
N LEU A 326 -39.96 -23.20 -12.95
CA LEU A 326 -38.85 -22.82 -12.06
C LEU A 326 -37.63 -22.50 -12.93
N VAL A 327 -37.13 -21.27 -12.83
CA VAL A 327 -35.85 -20.87 -13.41
C VAL A 327 -34.89 -20.59 -12.26
N PHE A 328 -33.79 -21.33 -12.20
CA PHE A 328 -32.69 -21.08 -11.27
C PHE A 328 -31.63 -20.23 -11.99
N PHE A 329 -31.16 -19.17 -11.33
CA PHE A 329 -29.94 -18.44 -11.68
C PHE A 329 -28.85 -18.81 -10.69
#